data_AF-K5X4Y6-F1
#
_entry.id   AF-K5X4Y6-F1
#
_cell.length_a   1.000
_cell.length_b   1.000
_cell.length_c   1.000
_cell.angle_alpha   90.00
_cell.angle_beta   90.00
_cell.angle_gamma   90.00
#
_symmetry.space_group_name_H-M   'P 1'
#
loop_
_entity.id
_entity.type
_entity.pdbx_description
1 polymer ?
#
loop_
_entity_poly.entity_id
_entity_poly.type
_entity_poly.pdbx_seq_one_letter_code
_entity_poly.pdbx_strand_id
1 'polypeptide(L)'
;MENDPAIPRPFRINILVEEVERMKRLIADTRLPDRPAVDGMSWDYGVDLPWLKSLRDKWLFDFDWKVVEEKMNTFAHFTVPIEGVTVHFMHQKSTRADAIPLIMLHGWPGSFWEFHRIIPLLTDPPADQPAFHVVAPSLPGFCFSSAPPRKEWTMADNARIFDHLMTGVLGYSSYMAEAGDWGALVCLNLGSDKYPACKALEFTSCPARPTFGALLTAPLFLLPTSWRKWVYSKIYSEDELFDLGRASHFMTNGSGYFIQQMTRPLTIGYAVNDSPVGILAWIGDKYHDLVDPDIFPEAADFILTTVSLYFLTQSFMTAALPYAENTKSFGERKAISKPFGNSRFPFDVNNFPASWIRAQHPKLVFTRSHQQGGHFPGYEVPDLLAEDIRAVASGQRALFP
;
A
#
# COMPACT_ATOMS: atom_id res chain seq x y z
N MET A 1 -10.53 -18.22 29.20
CA MET A 1 -9.52 -19.07 28.53
C MET A 1 -8.21 -18.33 28.69
N GLU A 2 -7.29 -18.91 29.46
CA GLU A 2 -5.98 -18.31 29.76
C GLU A 2 -5.25 -17.96 28.46
N ASN A 3 -4.73 -16.73 28.40
CA ASN A 3 -3.94 -16.20 27.29
C ASN A 3 -2.58 -16.91 27.28
N ASP A 4 -2.49 -18.02 26.56
CA ASP A 4 -1.19 -18.52 26.08
C ASP A 4 -0.52 -17.37 25.31
N PRO A 5 0.72 -16.97 25.63
CA PRO A 5 1.40 -15.91 24.87
C PRO A 5 1.35 -16.25 23.38
N ALA A 6 0.95 -15.28 22.56
CA ALA A 6 0.87 -15.47 21.13
C ALA A 6 2.29 -15.64 20.56
N ILE A 7 2.72 -16.89 20.38
CA ILE A 7 4.07 -17.23 19.90
C ILE A 7 4.07 -17.22 18.36
N PRO A 8 4.96 -16.45 17.70
CA PRO A 8 5.17 -16.51 16.25
C PRO A 8 5.59 -17.91 15.82
N ARG A 9 4.89 -18.44 14.81
CA ARG A 9 5.24 -19.73 14.20
C ARG A 9 5.89 -19.47 12.85
N PRO A 10 7.07 -20.05 12.56
CA PRO A 10 7.64 -20.00 11.23
C PRO A 10 6.61 -20.44 10.19
N PHE A 11 6.50 -19.65 9.14
CA PHE A 11 5.61 -19.91 8.02
C PHE A 11 6.47 -20.11 6.78
N ARG A 12 6.07 -21.06 5.94
CA ARG A 12 6.66 -21.27 4.62
C ARG A 12 5.52 -21.25 3.63
N ILE A 13 5.64 -20.41 2.60
CA ILE A 13 4.69 -20.39 1.51
C ILE A 13 4.83 -21.74 0.79
N ASN A 14 3.73 -22.50 0.77
CA ASN A 14 3.65 -23.79 0.13
C ASN A 14 2.27 -23.94 -0.52
N ILE A 15 2.11 -23.36 -1.72
CA ILE A 15 0.88 -23.48 -2.49
C ILE A 15 0.85 -24.85 -3.17
N LEU A 16 -0.28 -25.54 -3.00
CA LEU A 16 -0.56 -26.83 -3.63
C LEU A 16 -0.41 -26.72 -5.15
N VAL A 17 0.26 -27.69 -5.75
CA VAL A 17 0.50 -27.72 -7.20
C VAL A 17 -0.84 -27.70 -7.95
N GLU A 18 -1.85 -28.36 -7.41
CA GLU A 18 -3.20 -28.42 -7.97
C GLU A 18 -3.87 -27.06 -8.08
N GLU A 19 -3.63 -26.14 -7.13
CA GLU A 19 -4.17 -24.78 -7.14
C GLU A 19 -3.46 -23.90 -8.18
N VAL A 20 -2.14 -24.05 -8.32
CA VAL A 20 -1.35 -23.37 -9.38
C VAL A 20 -1.80 -23.84 -10.75
N GLU A 21 -1.96 -25.16 -10.94
CA GLU A 21 -2.42 -25.72 -12.20
C GLU A 21 -3.90 -25.38 -12.47
N ARG A 22 -4.73 -25.24 -11.43
CA ARG A 22 -6.09 -24.71 -11.55
C ARG A 22 -6.07 -23.27 -12.05
N MET A 23 -5.23 -22.41 -11.48
CA MET A 23 -5.05 -21.03 -11.94
C MET A 23 -4.70 -20.99 -13.42
N LYS A 24 -3.68 -21.75 -13.84
CA LYS A 24 -3.27 -21.84 -15.26
C LYS A 24 -4.39 -22.30 -16.19
N ARG A 25 -5.16 -23.32 -15.80
CA ARG A 25 -6.33 -23.77 -16.59
C ARG A 25 -7.36 -22.65 -16.77
N LEU A 26 -7.70 -21.93 -15.70
CA LEU A 26 -8.66 -20.82 -15.77
C LEU A 26 -8.15 -19.65 -16.63
N ILE A 27 -6.84 -19.36 -16.58
CA ILE A 27 -6.22 -18.36 -17.46
C ILE A 27 -6.34 -18.82 -18.93
N ALA A 28 -6.00 -20.07 -19.23
CA ALA A 28 -6.06 -20.62 -20.58
C ALA A 28 -7.49 -20.68 -21.15
N ASP A 29 -8.47 -21.02 -20.30
CA ASP A 29 -9.89 -21.12 -20.68
C ASP A 29 -10.60 -19.76 -20.74
N THR A 30 -9.92 -18.66 -20.38
CA THR A 30 -10.51 -17.32 -20.41
C THR A 30 -10.82 -16.87 -21.84
N ARG A 31 -12.08 -16.50 -22.07
CA ARG A 31 -12.55 -15.96 -23.35
C ARG A 31 -12.46 -14.44 -23.38
N LEU A 32 -11.36 -13.93 -23.92
CA LEU A 32 -11.21 -12.51 -24.25
C LEU A 32 -11.74 -12.23 -25.68
N PRO A 33 -12.31 -11.04 -25.95
CA PRO A 33 -12.74 -10.68 -27.30
C PRO A 33 -11.55 -10.55 -28.26
N ASP A 34 -11.79 -10.71 -29.57
CA ASP A 34 -10.73 -10.58 -30.58
C ASP A 34 -10.27 -9.14 -30.78
N ARG A 35 -11.18 -8.19 -30.63
CA ARG A 35 -10.96 -6.74 -30.77
C ARG A 35 -11.67 -5.96 -29.65
N PRO A 36 -11.29 -4.70 -29.40
CA PRO A 36 -12.02 -3.84 -28.46
C PRO A 36 -13.51 -3.77 -28.79
N ALA A 37 -14.35 -3.55 -27.77
CA ALA A 37 -15.81 -3.50 -27.94
C ALA A 37 -16.25 -2.38 -28.90
N VAL A 38 -15.52 -1.26 -28.89
CA VAL A 38 -15.67 -0.13 -29.80
C VAL A 38 -14.29 0.31 -30.26
N ASP A 39 -14.15 0.65 -31.55
CA ASP A 39 -12.89 1.13 -32.12
C ASP A 39 -12.45 2.42 -31.43
N GLY A 40 -11.18 2.50 -31.03
CA GLY A 40 -10.63 3.63 -30.28
C GLY A 40 -10.81 3.56 -28.76
N MET A 41 -11.45 2.53 -28.21
CA MET A 41 -11.37 2.26 -26.76
C MET A 41 -9.95 1.82 -26.38
N SER A 42 -9.35 2.58 -25.47
CA SER A 42 -8.01 2.38 -24.89
C SER A 42 -8.11 2.47 -23.35
N TRP A 43 -6.98 2.70 -22.67
CA TRP A 43 -6.89 2.97 -21.23
C TRP A 43 -7.86 4.04 -20.70
N ASP A 44 -8.37 4.95 -21.55
CA ASP A 44 -9.41 5.91 -21.17
C ASP A 44 -10.73 5.26 -20.69
N TYR A 45 -10.95 3.97 -21.01
CA TYR A 45 -12.11 3.18 -20.62
C TYR A 45 -11.76 2.03 -19.66
N GLY A 46 -10.52 1.99 -19.16
CA GLY A 46 -9.94 0.90 -18.37
C GLY A 46 -9.00 0.03 -19.21
N VAL A 47 -8.60 -1.12 -18.66
CA VAL A 47 -7.54 -1.97 -19.23
C VAL A 47 -7.60 -2.16 -20.75
N ASP A 48 -6.50 -1.79 -21.41
CA ASP A 48 -6.30 -2.00 -22.84
C ASP A 48 -6.25 -3.50 -23.19
N LEU A 49 -7.05 -3.92 -24.17
CA LEU A 49 -7.19 -5.32 -24.55
C LEU A 49 -5.87 -5.94 -25.07
N PRO A 50 -5.10 -5.29 -25.96
CA PRO A 50 -3.75 -5.72 -26.31
C PRO A 50 -2.85 -5.96 -25.09
N TRP A 51 -2.82 -5.04 -24.13
CA TRP A 51 -2.05 -5.21 -22.90
C TRP A 51 -2.53 -6.43 -22.08
N LEU A 52 -3.84 -6.58 -21.90
CA LEU A 52 -4.41 -7.70 -21.13
C LEU A 52 -4.10 -9.06 -21.79
N LYS A 53 -4.18 -9.15 -23.12
CA LYS A 53 -3.80 -10.34 -23.88
C LYS A 53 -2.31 -10.64 -23.72
N SER A 54 -1.46 -9.63 -23.86
CA SER A 54 -0.01 -9.76 -23.69
C SER A 54 0.37 -10.29 -22.31
N LEU A 55 -0.19 -9.72 -21.24
CA LEU A 55 0.09 -10.20 -19.88
C LEU A 55 -0.52 -11.56 -19.59
N ARG A 56 -1.72 -11.88 -20.12
CA ARG A 56 -2.28 -13.24 -20.03
C ARG A 56 -1.35 -14.26 -20.68
N ASP A 57 -0.81 -13.95 -21.86
CA ASP A 57 0.06 -14.86 -22.59
C ASP A 57 1.41 -15.02 -21.85
N LYS A 58 2.02 -13.92 -21.40
CA LYS A 58 3.19 -13.97 -20.50
C LYS A 58 2.91 -14.80 -19.25
N TRP A 59 1.72 -14.69 -18.67
CA TRP A 59 1.33 -15.45 -17.47
C TRP A 59 1.21 -16.95 -17.74
N LEU A 60 0.78 -17.35 -18.94
CA LEU A 60 0.68 -18.75 -19.34
C LEU A 60 2.02 -19.38 -19.70
N PHE A 61 2.88 -18.63 -20.38
CA PHE A 61 4.03 -19.21 -21.07
C PHE A 61 5.38 -18.87 -20.41
N ASP A 62 5.50 -17.73 -19.73
CA ASP A 62 6.78 -17.23 -19.22
C ASP A 62 6.81 -17.09 -17.69
N PHE A 63 5.66 -16.94 -17.05
CA PHE A 63 5.56 -16.79 -15.59
C PHE A 63 5.52 -18.15 -14.89
N ASP A 64 6.43 -18.36 -13.94
CA ASP A 64 6.44 -19.54 -13.08
C ASP A 64 6.22 -19.17 -11.62
N TRP A 65 5.06 -19.58 -11.08
CA TRP A 65 4.73 -19.39 -9.67
C TRP A 65 5.75 -20.05 -8.74
N LYS A 66 6.32 -21.21 -9.10
CA LYS A 66 7.27 -21.90 -8.21
C LYS A 66 8.56 -21.11 -8.03
N VAL A 67 9.04 -20.44 -9.08
CA VAL A 67 10.18 -19.52 -8.99
C VAL A 67 9.87 -18.33 -8.07
N VAL A 68 8.66 -17.76 -8.19
CA VAL A 68 8.21 -16.65 -7.32
C VAL A 68 8.08 -17.11 -5.86
N GLU A 69 7.48 -18.27 -5.63
CA GLU A 69 7.31 -18.89 -4.32
C GLU A 69 8.65 -19.20 -3.64
N GLU A 70 9.62 -19.74 -4.39
CA GLU A 70 10.98 -19.97 -3.90
C GLU A 70 11.67 -18.65 -3.53
N LYS A 71 11.52 -17.61 -4.37
CA LYS A 71 12.05 -16.27 -4.07
C LYS A 71 11.41 -15.69 -2.81
N MET A 72 10.10 -15.79 -2.64
CA MET A 72 9.42 -15.31 -1.42
C MET A 72 9.94 -16.02 -0.18
N ASN A 73 10.10 -17.34 -0.24
CA ASN A 73 10.62 -18.15 0.86
C ASN A 73 12.12 -17.91 1.19
N THR A 74 12.82 -17.02 0.47
CA THR A 74 14.15 -16.52 0.91
C THR A 74 14.05 -15.52 2.07
N PHE A 75 12.88 -14.91 2.27
CA PHE A 75 12.57 -14.06 3.42
C PHE A 75 12.04 -14.90 4.58
N ALA A 76 12.24 -14.43 5.81
CA ALA A 76 11.70 -15.08 6.99
C ALA A 76 10.22 -14.71 7.20
N HIS A 77 9.32 -15.69 7.04
CA HIS A 77 7.89 -15.51 7.25
C HIS A 77 7.41 -16.15 8.55
N PHE A 78 6.38 -15.56 9.15
CA PHE A 78 5.75 -16.05 10.36
C PHE A 78 4.23 -15.88 10.30
N THR A 79 3.55 -16.68 11.11
CA THR A 79 2.13 -16.49 11.42
C THR A 79 1.91 -16.48 12.92
N VAL A 80 0.95 -15.69 13.38
CA VAL A 80 0.57 -15.63 14.79
C VAL A 80 -0.92 -15.30 14.92
N PRO A 81 -1.69 -16.01 15.77
CA PRO A 81 -3.08 -15.63 16.05
C PRO A 81 -3.12 -14.43 17.01
N ILE A 82 -3.76 -13.34 16.58
CA ILE A 82 -4.01 -12.15 17.40
C ILE A 82 -5.49 -11.77 17.26
N GLU A 83 -6.22 -11.82 18.37
CA GLU A 83 -7.64 -11.40 18.45
C GLU A 83 -8.54 -12.00 17.34
N GLY A 84 -8.35 -13.29 17.05
CA GLY A 84 -9.14 -14.03 16.04
C GLY A 84 -8.67 -13.87 14.60
N VAL A 85 -7.61 -13.10 14.35
CA VAL A 85 -6.95 -13.02 13.04
C VAL A 85 -5.66 -13.85 13.08
N THR A 86 -5.46 -14.74 12.12
CA THR A 86 -4.12 -15.28 11.85
C THR A 86 -3.36 -14.23 11.05
N VAL A 87 -2.40 -13.57 11.71
CA VAL A 87 -1.57 -12.53 11.11
C VAL A 87 -0.35 -13.17 10.48
N HIS A 88 -0.22 -13.09 9.16
CA HIS A 88 1.00 -13.37 8.44
C HIS A 88 1.89 -12.13 8.38
N PHE A 89 3.21 -12.32 8.50
CA PHE A 89 4.18 -11.23 8.32
C PHE A 89 5.56 -11.75 7.90
N MET A 90 6.29 -10.94 7.12
CA MET A 90 7.74 -11.08 6.99
C MET A 90 8.41 -10.40 8.19
N HIS A 91 9.46 -11.02 8.72
CA HIS A 91 10.30 -10.43 9.78
C HIS A 91 11.77 -10.63 9.47
N GLN A 92 12.38 -9.61 8.87
CA GLN A 92 13.79 -9.62 8.52
C GLN A 92 14.59 -8.81 9.55
N LYS A 93 15.42 -9.50 10.34
CA LYS A 93 16.28 -8.85 11.33
C LYS A 93 17.59 -8.39 10.69
N SER A 94 17.94 -7.12 10.85
CA SER A 94 19.34 -6.68 10.74
C SER A 94 20.25 -7.44 11.71
N THR A 95 21.51 -7.62 11.32
CA THR A 95 22.59 -8.11 12.18
C THR A 95 23.13 -7.03 13.13
N ARG A 96 22.79 -5.76 12.90
CA ARG A 96 23.24 -4.63 13.72
C ARG A 96 22.46 -4.56 15.03
N ALA A 97 23.20 -4.48 16.13
CA ALA A 97 22.64 -4.35 17.48
C ALA A 97 21.87 -3.05 17.70
N ASP A 98 22.14 -2.03 16.87
CA ASP A 98 21.57 -0.70 16.97
C ASP A 98 20.38 -0.50 16.00
N ALA A 99 19.92 -1.58 15.35
CA ALA A 99 18.86 -1.52 14.35
C ALA A 99 17.50 -1.12 14.96
N ILE A 100 16.81 -0.21 14.30
CA ILE A 100 15.50 0.32 14.71
C ILE A 100 14.40 -0.66 14.23
N PRO A 101 13.51 -1.14 15.11
CA PRO A 101 12.36 -1.91 14.66
C PRO A 101 11.44 -1.05 13.79
N LEU A 102 11.09 -1.53 12.60
CA LEU A 102 10.26 -0.84 11.62
C LEU A 102 9.14 -1.77 11.16
N ILE A 103 7.90 -1.30 11.28
CA ILE A 103 6.75 -1.96 10.65
C ILE A 103 6.41 -1.25 9.33
N MET A 104 6.38 -1.98 8.21
CA MET A 104 6.02 -1.46 6.89
C MET A 104 4.65 -1.98 6.48
N LEU A 105 3.72 -1.08 6.17
CA LEU A 105 2.30 -1.39 6.04
C LEU A 105 1.83 -1.11 4.62
N HIS A 106 1.53 -2.19 3.89
CA HIS A 106 1.01 -2.10 2.53
C HIS A 106 -0.46 -1.66 2.50
N GLY A 107 -0.98 -1.43 1.29
CA GLY A 107 -2.40 -1.21 1.05
C GLY A 107 -2.98 -2.11 -0.04
N TRP A 108 -3.93 -1.57 -0.81
CA TRP A 108 -4.62 -2.19 -1.92
C TRP A 108 -4.33 -1.42 -3.22
N PRO A 109 -4.11 -2.11 -4.36
CA PRO A 109 -4.10 -3.55 -4.56
C PRO A 109 -2.74 -4.19 -4.24
N GLY A 110 -1.95 -3.58 -3.36
CA GLY A 110 -0.65 -4.08 -2.93
C GLY A 110 -0.69 -5.32 -2.04
N SER A 111 0.49 -5.70 -1.54
CA SER A 111 0.67 -6.80 -0.59
C SER A 111 1.99 -6.63 0.15
N PHE A 112 2.26 -7.48 1.16
CA PHE A 112 3.56 -7.55 1.83
C PHE A 112 4.75 -7.64 0.85
N TRP A 113 4.53 -8.19 -0.35
CA TRP A 113 5.57 -8.40 -1.34
C TRP A 113 6.05 -7.10 -2.01
N GLU A 114 5.33 -5.99 -1.92
CA GLU A 114 5.81 -4.71 -2.46
C GLU A 114 7.09 -4.22 -1.77
N PHE A 115 7.39 -4.74 -0.56
CA PHE A 115 8.58 -4.37 0.20
C PHE A 115 9.82 -5.24 -0.08
N HIS A 116 9.72 -6.27 -0.93
CA HIS A 116 10.80 -7.25 -1.09
C HIS A 116 12.13 -6.63 -1.60
N ARG A 117 12.05 -5.52 -2.37
CA ARG A 117 13.23 -4.82 -2.90
C ARG A 117 13.87 -3.89 -1.87
N ILE A 118 13.07 -3.24 -1.03
CA ILE A 118 13.54 -2.28 -0.04
C ILE A 118 14.03 -2.94 1.26
N ILE A 119 13.49 -4.10 1.65
CA ILE A 119 13.88 -4.80 2.89
C ILE A 119 15.40 -5.01 2.99
N PRO A 120 16.10 -5.56 1.97
CA PRO A 120 17.55 -5.73 2.05
C PRO A 120 18.31 -4.42 2.31
N LEU A 121 17.88 -3.33 1.68
CA LEU A 121 18.47 -2.00 1.85
C LEU A 121 18.33 -1.52 3.31
N LEU A 122 17.16 -1.72 3.92
CA LEU A 122 16.90 -1.28 5.29
C LEU A 122 17.57 -2.17 6.34
N THR A 123 17.70 -3.48 6.08
CA THR A 123 18.26 -4.42 7.06
C THR A 123 19.79 -4.47 7.07
N ASP A 124 20.43 -4.19 5.94
CA ASP A 124 21.90 -4.21 5.80
C ASP A 124 22.44 -2.94 5.10
N PRO A 125 22.26 -1.75 5.71
CA PRO A 125 22.75 -0.51 5.13
C PRO A 125 24.24 -0.28 5.44
N PRO A 126 24.88 0.69 4.76
CA PRO A 126 26.19 1.22 5.15
C PRO A 126 26.25 1.61 6.64
N ALA A 127 27.45 1.49 7.23
CA ALA A 127 27.67 1.64 8.67
C ALA A 127 27.28 3.02 9.23
N ASP A 128 27.34 4.07 8.41
CA ASP A 128 27.01 5.45 8.75
C ASP A 128 25.51 5.77 8.63
N GLN A 129 24.68 4.81 8.21
CA GLN A 129 23.24 4.98 8.04
C GLN A 129 22.46 4.15 9.07
N PRO A 130 21.22 4.55 9.44
CA PRO A 130 20.37 3.73 10.31
C PRO A 130 20.00 2.39 9.66
N ALA A 131 20.12 1.30 10.43
CA ALA A 131 19.64 -0.03 10.07
C ALA A 131 18.31 -0.35 10.76
N PHE A 132 17.59 -1.32 10.21
CA PHE A 132 16.26 -1.67 10.69
C PHE A 132 16.04 -3.17 10.86
N HIS A 133 15.29 -3.55 11.88
CA HIS A 133 14.59 -4.84 11.87
C HIS A 133 13.23 -4.59 11.20
N VAL A 134 13.01 -5.17 10.03
CA VAL A 134 11.81 -4.89 9.23
C VAL A 134 10.75 -5.96 9.47
N VAL A 135 9.53 -5.51 9.80
CA VAL A 135 8.33 -6.32 9.93
C VAL A 135 7.32 -5.85 8.88
N ALA A 136 6.94 -6.72 7.95
CA ALA A 136 5.97 -6.40 6.91
C ALA A 136 4.77 -7.36 7.01
N PRO A 137 3.72 -7.02 7.78
CA PRO A 137 2.54 -7.86 7.89
C PRO A 137 1.67 -7.80 6.64
N SER A 138 0.99 -8.91 6.34
CA SER A 138 -0.19 -8.84 5.50
C SER A 138 -1.35 -8.28 6.29
N LEU A 139 -2.02 -7.25 5.78
CA LEU A 139 -3.23 -6.71 6.40
C LEU A 139 -4.29 -7.83 6.59
N PRO A 140 -5.10 -7.81 7.66
CA PRO A 140 -6.20 -8.76 7.82
C PRO A 140 -7.10 -8.80 6.57
N GLY A 141 -7.31 -10.00 6.02
CA GLY A 141 -8.02 -10.21 4.76
C GLY A 141 -7.17 -10.10 3.49
N PHE A 142 -5.86 -9.92 3.61
CA PHE A 142 -4.94 -9.88 2.47
C PHE A 142 -3.99 -11.08 2.50
N CYS A 143 -3.82 -11.71 1.34
CA CYS A 143 -2.87 -12.79 1.12
C CYS A 143 -2.95 -13.88 2.20
N PHE A 144 -1.87 -14.10 2.94
CA PHE A 144 -1.76 -15.17 3.94
C PHE A 144 -2.31 -14.80 5.32
N SER A 145 -2.73 -13.54 5.54
CA SER A 145 -3.47 -13.17 6.76
C SER A 145 -4.94 -13.55 6.59
N SER A 146 -5.52 -14.18 7.62
CA SER A 146 -6.94 -14.53 7.58
C SER A 146 -7.83 -13.29 7.48
N ALA A 147 -9.05 -13.47 6.98
CA ALA A 147 -10.07 -12.43 7.03
C ALA A 147 -10.33 -11.96 8.47
N PRO A 148 -10.77 -10.70 8.66
CA PRO A 148 -11.27 -10.25 9.95
C PRO A 148 -12.36 -11.17 10.52
N PRO A 149 -12.40 -11.42 11.84
CA PRO A 149 -13.33 -12.36 12.45
C PRO A 149 -14.78 -11.83 12.53
N ARG A 150 -15.00 -10.54 12.21
CA ARG A 150 -16.29 -9.87 12.27
C ARG A 150 -16.35 -8.69 11.31
N LYS A 151 -17.58 -8.28 10.97
CA LYS A 151 -17.87 -6.97 10.37
C LYS A 151 -17.40 -5.82 11.28
N GLU A 152 -17.37 -4.61 10.73
CA GLU A 152 -16.95 -3.39 11.43
C GLU A 152 -15.50 -3.48 11.93
N TRP A 153 -14.67 -4.25 11.22
CA TRP A 153 -13.24 -4.32 11.44
C TRP A 153 -12.54 -3.22 10.66
N THR A 154 -11.93 -2.29 11.38
CA THR A 154 -11.41 -1.04 10.81
C THR A 154 -9.88 -1.00 10.80
N MET A 155 -9.31 0.02 10.17
CA MET A 155 -7.86 0.26 10.24
C MET A 155 -7.37 0.58 11.67
N ALA A 156 -8.26 1.01 12.56
CA ALA A 156 -7.95 1.16 13.98
C ALA A 156 -7.80 -0.19 14.70
N ASP A 157 -8.55 -1.22 14.27
CA ASP A 157 -8.37 -2.60 14.73
C ASP A 157 -7.05 -3.18 14.23
N ASN A 158 -6.69 -2.93 12.96
CA ASN A 158 -5.38 -3.29 12.41
C ASN A 158 -4.24 -2.66 13.22
N ALA A 159 -4.33 -1.36 13.54
CA ALA A 159 -3.33 -0.68 14.35
C ALA A 159 -3.17 -1.31 15.73
N ARG A 160 -4.29 -1.72 16.37
CA ARG A 160 -4.26 -2.39 17.67
C ARG A 160 -3.55 -3.74 17.61
N ILE A 161 -3.89 -4.61 16.65
CA ILE A 161 -3.24 -5.92 16.54
C ILE A 161 -1.77 -5.81 16.12
N PHE A 162 -1.41 -4.80 15.33
CA PHE A 162 -0.02 -4.60 14.90
C PHE A 162 0.85 -3.96 15.97
N ASP A 163 0.31 -3.07 16.81
CA ASP A 163 1.03 -2.65 18.01
C ASP A 163 1.29 -3.83 18.94
N HIS A 164 0.31 -4.73 19.12
CA HIS A 164 0.51 -5.96 19.88
C HIS A 164 1.51 -6.92 19.21
N LEU A 165 1.51 -7.03 17.88
CA LEU A 165 2.53 -7.78 17.13
C LEU A 165 3.93 -7.24 17.42
N MET A 166 4.13 -5.93 17.33
CA MET A 166 5.45 -5.32 17.55
C MET A 166 5.89 -5.45 19.01
N THR A 167 4.99 -5.21 19.96
CA THR A 167 5.32 -5.14 21.39
C THR A 167 5.19 -6.48 22.10
N GLY A 168 3.96 -7.01 22.21
CA GLY A 168 3.65 -8.21 22.99
C GLY A 168 4.19 -9.49 22.37
N VAL A 169 4.26 -9.55 21.04
CA VAL A 169 4.69 -10.76 20.31
C VAL A 169 6.18 -10.72 19.97
N LEU A 170 6.67 -9.62 19.41
CA LEU A 170 8.08 -9.49 18.98
C LEU A 170 9.00 -8.84 20.02
N GLY A 171 8.44 -8.26 21.08
CA GLY A 171 9.21 -7.71 22.20
C GLY A 171 9.81 -6.32 21.96
N TYR A 172 9.43 -5.62 20.89
CA TYR A 172 9.97 -4.28 20.61
C TYR A 172 9.32 -3.22 21.50
N SER A 173 10.11 -2.64 22.42
CA SER A 173 9.67 -1.56 23.32
C SER A 173 9.48 -0.21 22.61
N SER A 174 10.09 -0.06 21.44
CA SER A 174 9.96 1.12 20.57
C SER A 174 10.11 0.71 19.11
N TYR A 175 9.31 1.30 18.23
CA TYR A 175 9.39 1.03 16.78
C TYR A 175 8.95 2.23 15.94
N MET A 176 9.36 2.24 14.67
CA MET A 176 8.87 3.12 13.62
C MET A 176 7.79 2.44 12.80
N ALA A 177 6.88 3.20 12.20
CA ALA A 177 5.94 2.69 11.21
C ALA A 177 6.10 3.45 9.88
N GLU A 178 6.08 2.74 8.76
CA GLU A 178 6.06 3.30 7.42
C GLU A 178 4.83 2.77 6.67
N ALA A 179 4.18 3.64 5.89
CA ALA A 179 3.02 3.22 5.10
C ALA A 179 2.61 4.16 3.96
N GLY A 180 1.95 3.54 2.96
CA GLY A 180 1.10 4.19 1.96
C GLY A 180 -0.34 3.65 1.99
N ASP A 181 -1.22 4.19 1.15
CA ASP A 181 -2.59 3.69 0.91
C ASP A 181 -3.39 3.33 2.20
N TRP A 182 -4.04 2.15 2.30
CA TRP A 182 -4.75 1.71 3.51
C TRP A 182 -3.82 1.56 4.71
N GLY A 183 -2.57 1.18 4.47
CA GLY A 183 -1.52 1.17 5.48
C GLY A 183 -1.35 2.54 6.14
N ALA A 184 -1.51 3.65 5.40
CA ALA A 184 -1.42 4.99 5.95
C ALA A 184 -2.49 5.26 7.01
N LEU A 185 -3.69 4.67 6.90
CA LEU A 185 -4.70 4.78 7.96
C LEU A 185 -4.32 3.97 9.21
N VAL A 186 -3.66 2.83 9.03
CA VAL A 186 -3.13 2.04 10.15
C VAL A 186 -2.00 2.82 10.82
N CYS A 187 -1.04 3.33 10.05
CA CYS A 187 0.08 4.16 10.49
C CYS A 187 -0.38 5.42 11.22
N LEU A 188 -1.41 6.10 10.71
CA LEU A 188 -2.05 7.23 11.39
C LEU A 188 -2.58 6.86 12.78
N ASN A 189 -3.25 5.71 12.90
CA ASN A 189 -3.76 5.23 14.20
C ASN A 189 -2.61 4.87 15.15
N LEU A 190 -1.58 4.18 14.66
CA LEU A 190 -0.33 3.90 15.40
C LEU A 190 0.35 5.19 15.85
N GLY A 191 0.21 6.27 15.07
CA GLY A 191 0.70 7.62 15.35
C GLY A 191 0.05 8.38 16.49
N SER A 192 -0.96 7.79 17.15
CA SER A 192 -1.67 8.40 18.27
C SER A 192 -1.03 8.07 19.63
N ASP A 193 -1.44 8.80 20.67
CA ASP A 193 -0.99 8.58 22.05
C ASP A 193 -1.43 7.23 22.64
N LYS A 194 -2.35 6.52 21.97
CA LYS A 194 -2.81 5.19 22.39
C LYS A 194 -1.71 4.13 22.31
N TYR A 195 -0.73 4.31 21.43
CA TYR A 195 0.30 3.30 21.14
C TYR A 195 1.69 3.86 21.44
N PRO A 196 2.09 3.98 22.72
CA PRO A 196 3.32 4.69 23.11
C PRO A 196 4.62 4.05 22.60
N ALA A 197 4.60 2.78 22.18
CA ALA A 197 5.75 2.08 21.62
C ALA A 197 6.08 2.53 20.19
N CYS A 198 5.09 2.88 19.37
CA CYS A 198 5.37 3.55 18.10
C CYS A 198 5.95 4.95 18.41
N LYS A 199 7.10 5.31 17.86
CA LYS A 199 7.81 6.57 18.20
C LYS A 199 7.90 7.58 17.08
N ALA A 200 8.03 7.11 15.84
CA ALA A 200 8.08 7.95 14.65
C ALA A 200 7.38 7.23 13.49
N LEU A 201 6.97 8.01 12.49
CA LEU A 201 6.25 7.52 11.33
C LEU A 201 6.88 8.03 10.04
N GLU A 202 6.75 7.26 8.97
CA GLU A 202 6.98 7.73 7.60
C GLU A 202 5.76 7.44 6.73
N PHE A 203 5.41 8.39 5.88
CA PHE A 203 4.26 8.29 5.00
C PHE A 203 4.66 8.54 3.56
N THR A 204 4.28 7.60 2.69
CA THR A 204 4.31 7.82 1.24
C THR A 204 2.99 8.41 0.74
N SER A 205 1.91 8.24 1.51
CA SER A 205 0.62 8.89 1.31
C SER A 205 0.06 9.45 2.64
N CYS A 206 0.61 10.56 3.16
CA CYS A 206 0.13 11.11 4.43
C CYS A 206 -1.29 11.67 4.23
N PRO A 207 -2.30 11.17 4.96
CA PRO A 207 -3.64 11.63 4.72
C PRO A 207 -3.85 13.07 5.18
N ALA A 208 -4.39 13.92 4.31
CA ALA A 208 -4.74 15.29 4.64
C ALA A 208 -6.03 15.73 3.93
N ARG A 209 -6.49 16.93 4.29
CA ARG A 209 -7.65 17.60 3.71
C ARG A 209 -7.33 19.03 3.30
N PRO A 210 -8.07 19.59 2.33
CA PRO A 210 -8.05 21.03 2.07
C PRO A 210 -8.24 21.82 3.38
N THR A 211 -7.37 22.78 3.64
CA THR A 211 -7.54 23.70 4.76
C THR A 211 -8.77 24.58 4.55
N PHE A 212 -9.27 25.24 5.60
CA PHE A 212 -10.34 26.23 5.43
C PHE A 212 -9.96 27.32 4.42
N GLY A 213 -8.71 27.78 4.45
CA GLY A 213 -8.17 28.71 3.44
C GLY A 213 -8.23 28.15 2.02
N ALA A 214 -7.92 26.86 1.83
CA ALA A 214 -8.08 26.19 0.53
C ALA A 214 -9.56 26.09 0.12
N LEU A 215 -10.47 25.81 1.05
CA LEU A 215 -11.92 25.79 0.77
C LEU A 215 -12.46 27.16 0.36
N LEU A 216 -11.92 28.25 0.92
CA LEU A 216 -12.26 29.62 0.49
C LEU A 216 -11.83 29.91 -0.95
N THR A 217 -10.96 29.11 -1.54
CA THR A 217 -10.62 29.19 -2.97
C THR A 217 -11.61 28.46 -3.88
N ALA A 218 -12.60 27.73 -3.35
CA ALA A 218 -13.58 27.01 -4.16
C ALA A 218 -14.37 27.92 -5.13
N PRO A 219 -14.78 29.16 -4.78
CA PRO A 219 -15.43 30.06 -5.72
C PRO A 219 -14.55 30.46 -6.92
N LEU A 220 -13.21 30.29 -6.84
CA LEU A 220 -12.31 30.53 -7.98
C LEU A 220 -12.62 29.61 -9.16
N PHE A 221 -13.35 28.50 -8.96
CA PHE A 221 -13.84 27.67 -10.06
C PHE A 221 -14.77 28.42 -11.03
N LEU A 222 -15.46 29.47 -10.56
CA LEU A 222 -16.32 30.33 -11.39
C LEU A 222 -15.53 31.34 -12.24
N LEU A 223 -14.23 31.52 -11.99
CA LEU A 223 -13.39 32.42 -12.76
C LEU A 223 -12.92 31.77 -14.07
N PRO A 224 -12.56 32.58 -15.10
CA PRO A 224 -11.90 32.05 -16.29
C PRO A 224 -10.67 31.22 -15.94
N THR A 225 -10.42 30.14 -16.69
CA THR A 225 -9.32 29.19 -16.43
C THR A 225 -7.96 29.86 -16.26
N SER A 226 -7.66 30.91 -17.03
CA SER A 226 -6.41 31.68 -16.93
C SER A 226 -6.26 32.39 -15.59
N TRP A 227 -7.33 33.01 -15.07
CA TRP A 227 -7.34 33.67 -13.77
C TRP A 227 -7.22 32.66 -12.63
N ARG A 228 -7.95 31.55 -12.72
CA ARG A 228 -7.87 30.46 -11.75
C ARG A 228 -6.45 29.89 -11.65
N LYS A 229 -5.82 29.60 -12.80
CA LYS A 229 -4.42 29.14 -12.86
C LYS A 229 -3.45 30.16 -12.25
N TRP A 230 -3.62 31.44 -12.57
CA TRP A 230 -2.77 32.51 -12.02
C TRP A 230 -2.91 32.64 -10.50
N VAL A 231 -4.13 32.58 -9.93
CA VAL A 231 -4.29 32.64 -8.46
C VAL A 231 -3.68 31.42 -7.80
N TYR A 232 -3.93 30.21 -8.33
CA TYR A 232 -3.39 28.98 -7.75
C TYR A 232 -1.85 28.93 -7.81
N SER A 233 -1.22 29.47 -8.86
CA SER A 233 0.24 29.57 -8.94
C SER A 233 0.86 30.58 -7.96
N LYS A 234 0.04 31.36 -7.25
CA LYS A 234 0.50 32.21 -6.12
C LYS A 234 0.39 31.50 -4.77
N ILE A 235 -0.29 30.36 -4.70
CA ILE A 235 -0.59 29.64 -3.46
C ILE A 235 0.19 28.33 -3.38
N TYR A 236 0.31 27.62 -4.50
CA TYR A 236 0.93 26.30 -4.60
C TYR A 236 2.13 26.33 -5.56
N SER A 237 3.11 25.48 -5.30
CA SER A 237 4.20 25.24 -6.27
C SER A 237 3.68 24.55 -7.54
N GLU A 238 4.48 24.54 -8.61
CA GLU A 238 4.12 23.81 -9.83
C GLU A 238 3.89 22.31 -9.55
N ASP A 239 4.75 21.69 -8.74
CA ASP A 239 4.57 20.29 -8.37
C ASP A 239 3.31 20.05 -7.53
N GLU A 240 2.96 20.95 -6.59
CA GLU A 240 1.73 20.83 -5.80
C GLU A 240 0.48 20.99 -6.69
N LEU A 241 0.55 21.85 -7.71
CA LEU A 241 -0.53 21.97 -8.70
C LEU A 241 -0.65 20.72 -9.59
N PHE A 242 0.49 20.13 -9.95
CA PHE A 242 0.53 18.86 -10.69
C PHE A 242 -0.15 17.75 -9.87
N ASP A 243 0.21 17.59 -8.60
CA ASP A 243 -0.41 16.61 -7.70
C ASP A 243 -1.92 16.82 -7.54
N LEU A 244 -2.34 18.06 -7.28
CA LEU A 244 -3.77 18.37 -7.14
C LEU A 244 -4.54 18.08 -8.44
N GLY A 245 -3.91 18.32 -9.59
CA GLY A 245 -4.45 17.96 -10.89
C GLY A 245 -4.58 16.45 -11.06
N ARG A 246 -3.55 15.68 -10.68
CA ARG A 246 -3.54 14.22 -10.74
C ARG A 246 -4.56 13.59 -9.79
N ALA A 247 -4.60 14.03 -8.53
CA ALA A 247 -5.61 13.62 -7.56
C ALA A 247 -7.03 13.94 -8.06
N SER A 248 -7.25 15.12 -8.64
CA SER A 248 -8.55 15.46 -9.25
C SER A 248 -8.89 14.53 -10.41
N HIS A 249 -7.94 14.23 -11.29
CA HIS A 249 -8.16 13.34 -12.44
C HIS A 249 -8.48 11.91 -11.99
N PHE A 250 -7.75 11.39 -11.00
CA PHE A 250 -8.01 10.08 -10.43
C PHE A 250 -9.38 10.01 -9.74
N MET A 251 -9.76 11.05 -9.00
CA MET A 251 -11.08 11.12 -8.37
C MET A 251 -12.21 11.14 -9.39
N THR A 252 -12.04 11.77 -10.56
CA THR A 252 -13.08 11.85 -11.59
C THR A 252 -13.13 10.64 -12.52
N ASN A 253 -11.98 10.04 -12.86
CA ASN A 253 -11.89 9.00 -13.88
C ASN A 253 -11.46 7.63 -13.34
N GLY A 254 -10.64 7.61 -12.28
CA GLY A 254 -10.06 6.38 -11.72
C GLY A 254 -10.76 5.80 -10.49
N SER A 255 -11.76 6.50 -9.91
CA SER A 255 -12.37 6.15 -8.62
C SER A 255 -13.53 5.13 -8.66
N GLY A 256 -13.88 4.62 -9.85
CA GLY A 256 -15.01 3.68 -10.00
C GLY A 256 -14.86 2.41 -9.15
N TYR A 257 -13.65 1.83 -9.10
CA TYR A 257 -13.35 0.67 -8.27
C TYR A 257 -13.62 0.94 -6.78
N PHE A 258 -13.27 2.16 -6.31
CA PHE A 258 -13.39 2.58 -4.92
C PHE A 258 -14.87 2.60 -4.51
N ILE A 259 -15.74 3.19 -5.34
CA ILE A 259 -17.19 3.22 -5.08
C ILE A 259 -17.77 1.81 -5.05
N GLN A 260 -17.38 0.94 -5.99
CA GLN A 260 -17.87 -0.43 -6.05
C GLN A 260 -17.45 -1.24 -4.81
N GLN A 261 -16.18 -1.19 -4.42
CA GLN A 261 -15.68 -1.90 -3.24
C GLN A 261 -16.22 -1.32 -1.93
N MET A 262 -16.41 0.00 -1.86
CA MET A 262 -16.98 0.66 -0.68
C MET A 262 -18.45 0.27 -0.46
N THR A 263 -19.22 0.10 -1.52
CA THR A 263 -20.67 -0.09 -1.41
C THR A 263 -21.11 -1.55 -1.53
N ARG A 264 -20.43 -2.35 -2.36
CA ARG A 264 -20.80 -3.73 -2.69
C ARG A 264 -19.57 -4.64 -2.81
N PRO A 265 -18.70 -4.73 -1.77
CA PRO A 265 -17.45 -5.51 -1.83
C PRO A 265 -17.70 -7.00 -2.08
N LEU A 266 -18.75 -7.57 -1.51
CA LEU A 266 -19.08 -8.98 -1.72
C LEU A 266 -19.53 -9.25 -3.16
N THR A 267 -20.33 -8.35 -3.76
CA THR A 267 -20.80 -8.52 -5.14
C THR A 267 -19.65 -8.55 -6.13
N ILE A 268 -18.72 -7.60 -6.04
CA ILE A 268 -17.54 -7.62 -6.90
C ILE A 268 -16.61 -8.78 -6.55
N GLY A 269 -16.50 -9.13 -5.27
CA GLY A 269 -15.78 -10.32 -4.80
C GLY A 269 -16.29 -11.60 -5.48
N TYR A 270 -17.59 -11.89 -5.43
CA TYR A 270 -18.15 -13.09 -6.06
C TYR A 270 -17.92 -13.12 -7.57
N ALA A 271 -17.92 -11.95 -8.23
CA ALA A 271 -17.72 -11.85 -9.67
C ALA A 271 -16.26 -12.08 -10.10
N VAL A 272 -15.29 -11.66 -9.27
CA VAL A 272 -13.88 -11.57 -9.68
C VAL A 272 -12.97 -12.57 -8.97
N ASN A 273 -13.27 -12.98 -7.73
CA ASN A 273 -12.35 -13.75 -6.88
C ASN A 273 -11.92 -15.11 -7.45
N ASP A 274 -12.74 -15.70 -8.33
CA ASP A 274 -12.44 -16.97 -9.00
C ASP A 274 -12.05 -16.83 -10.48
N SER A 275 -11.81 -15.59 -10.95
CA SER A 275 -11.39 -15.30 -12.32
C SER A 275 -9.99 -14.68 -12.31
N PRO A 276 -8.91 -15.44 -12.60
CA PRO A 276 -7.55 -14.89 -12.54
C PRO A 276 -7.34 -13.73 -13.52
N VAL A 277 -7.87 -13.83 -14.75
CA VAL A 277 -7.81 -12.74 -15.72
C VAL A 277 -8.74 -11.58 -15.32
N GLY A 278 -9.84 -11.86 -14.61
CA GLY A 278 -10.68 -10.83 -14.01
C GLY A 278 -9.96 -10.04 -12.92
N ILE A 279 -9.21 -10.72 -12.03
CA ILE A 279 -8.36 -10.07 -11.03
C ILE A 279 -7.26 -9.29 -11.73
N LEU A 280 -6.61 -9.85 -12.76
CA LEU A 280 -5.60 -9.16 -13.56
C LEU A 280 -6.14 -7.87 -14.19
N ALA A 281 -7.34 -7.91 -14.77
CA ALA A 281 -7.97 -6.73 -15.33
C ALA A 281 -8.28 -5.69 -14.22
N TRP A 282 -8.86 -6.11 -13.10
CA TRP A 282 -9.25 -5.20 -12.02
C TRP A 282 -8.05 -4.52 -11.33
N ILE A 283 -7.01 -5.30 -11.03
CA ILE A 283 -5.80 -4.82 -10.34
C ILE A 283 -4.83 -4.15 -11.33
N GLY A 284 -4.68 -4.71 -12.54
CA GLY A 284 -3.83 -4.18 -13.60
C GLY A 284 -4.21 -2.77 -14.03
N ASP A 285 -5.51 -2.47 -14.06
CA ASP A 285 -6.04 -1.12 -14.27
C ASP A 285 -5.43 -0.10 -13.31
N LYS A 286 -5.31 -0.49 -12.03
CA LYS A 286 -4.75 0.39 -11.00
C LYS A 286 -3.24 0.49 -11.12
N TYR A 287 -2.53 -0.58 -11.47
CA TYR A 287 -1.09 -0.49 -11.71
C TYR A 287 -0.75 0.43 -12.87
N HIS A 288 -1.56 0.47 -13.94
CA HIS A 288 -1.39 1.45 -15.01
C HIS A 288 -1.54 2.88 -14.52
N ASP A 289 -2.56 3.15 -13.69
CA ASP A 289 -2.82 4.49 -13.17
C ASP A 289 -1.79 4.94 -12.12
N LEU A 290 -1.21 4.00 -11.36
CA LEU A 290 -0.54 4.29 -10.09
C LEU A 290 0.97 4.04 -10.10
N VAL A 291 1.51 3.24 -11.02
CA VAL A 291 2.95 3.06 -11.20
C VAL A 291 3.50 4.19 -12.05
N ASP A 292 4.75 4.58 -11.79
CA ASP A 292 5.50 5.47 -12.66
C ASP A 292 5.45 4.95 -14.12
N PRO A 293 4.99 5.76 -15.09
CA PRO A 293 4.90 5.36 -16.50
C PRO A 293 6.21 4.84 -17.08
N ASP A 294 7.36 5.30 -16.59
CA ASP A 294 8.67 4.82 -17.06
C ASP A 294 9.01 3.42 -16.50
N ILE A 295 8.41 3.03 -15.38
CA ILE A 295 8.61 1.74 -14.70
C ILE A 295 7.52 0.73 -15.10
N PHE A 296 6.32 1.20 -15.41
CA PHE A 296 5.16 0.35 -15.70
C PHE A 296 5.40 -0.76 -16.75
N PRO A 297 6.11 -0.51 -17.88
CA PRO A 297 6.41 -1.56 -18.86
C PRO A 297 7.21 -2.75 -18.28
N GLU A 298 8.05 -2.50 -17.28
CA GLU A 298 8.88 -3.51 -16.62
C GLU A 298 8.19 -4.15 -15.40
N ALA A 299 7.03 -3.63 -14.99
CA ALA A 299 6.31 -4.10 -13.81
C ALA A 299 5.51 -5.40 -14.03
N ALA A 300 5.50 -5.96 -15.25
CA ALA A 300 4.67 -7.12 -15.59
C ALA A 300 4.83 -8.31 -14.63
N ASP A 301 6.05 -8.71 -14.28
CA ASP A 301 6.27 -9.84 -13.35
C ASP A 301 5.79 -9.53 -11.93
N PHE A 302 5.90 -8.28 -11.50
CA PHE A 302 5.37 -7.84 -10.20
C PHE A 302 3.85 -7.85 -10.18
N ILE A 303 3.20 -7.35 -11.23
CA ILE A 303 1.74 -7.37 -11.40
C ILE A 303 1.23 -8.83 -11.39
N LEU A 304 1.85 -9.70 -12.19
CA LEU A 304 1.46 -11.12 -12.25
C LEU A 304 1.71 -11.83 -10.91
N THR A 305 2.77 -11.47 -10.19
CA THR A 305 3.02 -11.98 -8.83
C THR A 305 1.92 -11.56 -7.87
N THR A 306 1.56 -10.28 -7.84
CA THR A 306 0.50 -9.75 -6.96
C THR A 306 -0.85 -10.38 -7.30
N VAL A 307 -1.24 -10.44 -8.57
CA VAL A 307 -2.50 -11.03 -9.01
C VAL A 307 -2.55 -12.53 -8.69
N SER A 308 -1.44 -13.26 -8.90
CA SER A 308 -1.34 -14.68 -8.52
C SER A 308 -1.50 -14.86 -7.02
N LEU A 309 -0.89 -14.00 -6.19
CA LEU A 309 -1.08 -14.03 -4.74
C LEU A 309 -2.56 -13.86 -4.37
N TYR A 310 -3.24 -12.86 -4.92
CA TYR A 310 -4.66 -12.61 -4.64
C TYR A 310 -5.54 -13.79 -5.03
N PHE A 311 -5.27 -14.43 -6.18
CA PHE A 311 -6.00 -15.62 -6.62
C PHE A 311 -5.70 -16.84 -5.73
N LEU A 312 -4.43 -17.18 -5.52
CA LEU A 312 -4.03 -18.41 -4.81
C LEU A 312 -4.33 -18.37 -3.31
N THR A 313 -4.50 -17.17 -2.75
CA THR A 313 -4.94 -16.98 -1.36
C THR A 313 -6.44 -16.66 -1.24
N GLN A 314 -7.15 -16.57 -2.37
CA GLN A 314 -8.58 -16.21 -2.43
C GLN A 314 -8.89 -14.92 -1.68
N SER A 315 -7.96 -13.95 -1.71
CA SER A 315 -8.01 -12.76 -0.86
C SER A 315 -8.62 -11.53 -1.54
N PHE A 316 -8.99 -11.58 -2.82
CA PHE A 316 -9.54 -10.41 -3.52
C PHE A 316 -10.81 -9.88 -2.83
N MET A 317 -11.75 -10.78 -2.50
CA MET A 317 -12.99 -10.41 -1.83
C MET A 317 -12.75 -9.80 -0.45
N THR A 318 -11.86 -10.38 0.34
CA THR A 318 -11.58 -9.93 1.71
C THR A 318 -10.74 -8.66 1.74
N ALA A 319 -9.84 -8.48 0.77
CA ALA A 319 -9.04 -7.27 0.58
C ALA A 319 -9.87 -6.05 0.13
N ALA A 320 -11.12 -6.25 -0.30
CA ALA A 320 -12.06 -5.17 -0.59
C ALA A 320 -12.82 -4.65 0.66
N LEU A 321 -12.84 -5.41 1.76
CA LEU A 321 -13.53 -5.02 2.99
C LEU A 321 -13.06 -3.69 3.62
N PRO A 322 -11.77 -3.31 3.57
CA PRO A 322 -11.31 -1.98 3.99
C PRO A 322 -12.18 -0.83 3.48
N TYR A 323 -12.62 -0.88 2.23
CA TYR A 323 -13.40 0.18 1.59
C TYR A 323 -14.76 0.37 2.24
N ALA A 324 -15.47 -0.72 2.56
CA ALA A 324 -16.78 -0.67 3.17
C ALA A 324 -16.72 -0.34 4.67
N GLU A 325 -15.69 -0.83 5.36
CA GLU A 325 -15.60 -0.73 6.82
C GLU A 325 -14.97 0.58 7.32
N ASN A 326 -14.34 1.37 6.44
CA ASN A 326 -13.61 2.58 6.80
C ASN A 326 -14.21 3.87 6.20
N THR A 327 -15.49 3.88 5.84
CA THR A 327 -16.19 5.07 5.28
C THR A 327 -16.11 6.30 6.20
N LYS A 328 -16.18 6.09 7.52
CA LYS A 328 -16.04 7.17 8.52
C LYS A 328 -14.62 7.71 8.63
N SER A 329 -13.61 6.93 8.23
CA SER A 329 -12.22 7.35 8.28
C SER A 329 -11.95 8.53 7.33
N PHE A 330 -12.82 8.81 6.36
CA PHE A 330 -12.73 10.01 5.51
C PHE A 330 -13.29 11.29 6.16
N GLY A 331 -13.93 11.19 7.34
CA GLY A 331 -14.37 12.30 8.22
C GLY A 331 -13.36 12.66 9.33
N GLU A 332 -13.65 13.59 10.25
CA GLU A 332 -12.70 14.12 11.26
C GLU A 332 -11.64 13.13 11.81
N ARG A 333 -10.37 13.54 11.76
CA ARG A 333 -9.22 12.75 12.21
C ARG A 333 -8.47 13.50 13.30
N LYS A 334 -7.99 12.78 14.30
CA LYS A 334 -7.06 13.34 15.28
C LYS A 334 -5.71 13.58 14.61
N ALA A 335 -5.03 14.64 15.03
CA ALA A 335 -3.69 14.94 14.58
C ALA A 335 -2.71 13.83 15.00
N ILE A 336 -1.71 13.57 14.15
CA ILE A 336 -0.56 12.73 14.50
C ILE A 336 0.16 13.37 15.70
N SER A 337 0.36 12.63 16.79
CA SER A 337 0.98 13.15 18.01
C SER A 337 2.50 12.96 18.06
N LYS A 338 3.06 12.23 17.09
CA LYS A 338 4.47 11.81 17.02
C LYS A 338 5.21 12.49 15.87
N PRO A 339 6.54 12.63 15.94
CA PRO A 339 7.35 13.05 14.80
C PRO A 339 7.10 12.14 13.59
N PHE A 340 6.88 12.73 12.43
CA PHE A 340 6.70 11.97 11.21
C PHE A 340 7.27 12.68 9.98
N GLY A 341 7.62 11.90 8.96
CA GLY A 341 7.94 12.41 7.64
C GLY A 341 6.85 12.13 6.61
N ASN A 342 6.99 12.78 5.46
CA ASN A 342 6.16 12.55 4.29
C ASN A 342 6.99 12.64 2.99
N SER A 343 7.21 11.50 2.37
CA SER A 343 7.81 11.32 1.05
C SER A 343 6.77 11.41 -0.06
N ARG A 344 7.03 12.29 -1.03
CA ARG A 344 6.12 12.57 -2.14
C ARG A 344 6.70 12.03 -3.45
N PHE A 345 5.96 11.12 -4.08
CA PHE A 345 6.30 10.50 -5.36
C PHE A 345 5.33 10.99 -6.44
N PRO A 346 5.80 11.49 -7.59
CA PRO A 346 5.00 12.29 -8.52
C PRO A 346 3.79 11.55 -9.10
N PHE A 347 3.84 10.22 -9.18
CA PHE A 347 2.76 9.42 -9.75
C PHE A 347 1.81 8.81 -8.71
N ASP A 348 1.98 9.11 -7.42
CA ASP A 348 0.93 8.83 -6.42
C ASP A 348 -0.29 9.75 -6.63
N VAL A 349 -1.47 9.28 -6.24
CA VAL A 349 -2.76 9.98 -6.32
C VAL A 349 -3.18 10.59 -4.99
N ASN A 350 -2.43 10.33 -3.91
CA ASN A 350 -2.68 10.83 -2.57
C ASN A 350 -1.63 11.86 -2.09
N ASN A 351 -1.02 12.59 -3.03
CA ASN A 351 -0.14 13.71 -2.69
C ASN A 351 -0.95 14.94 -2.32
N PHE A 352 -0.85 15.36 -1.05
CA PHE A 352 -1.44 16.60 -0.58
C PHE A 352 -0.37 17.67 -0.38
N PRO A 353 -0.69 18.96 -0.63
CA PRO A 353 0.21 20.07 -0.34
C PRO A 353 0.76 20.01 1.08
N ALA A 354 2.05 20.30 1.25
CA ALA A 354 2.70 20.22 2.57
C ALA A 354 2.05 21.20 3.57
N SER A 355 1.51 22.31 3.07
CA SER A 355 0.72 23.27 3.84
C SER A 355 -0.54 22.65 4.45
N TRP A 356 -1.21 21.74 3.74
CA TRP A 356 -2.41 21.05 4.20
C TRP A 356 -2.08 20.02 5.29
N ILE A 357 -0.98 19.27 5.07
CA ILE A 357 -0.48 18.29 6.03
C ILE A 357 -0.07 19.00 7.33
N ARG A 358 0.79 20.03 7.26
CA ARG A 358 1.26 20.77 8.46
C ARG A 358 0.13 21.40 9.27
N ALA A 359 -0.90 21.91 8.60
CA ALA A 359 -2.06 22.50 9.27
C ALA A 359 -2.84 21.49 10.12
N GLN A 360 -2.87 20.21 9.72
CA GLN A 360 -3.57 19.14 10.43
C GLN A 360 -2.65 18.34 11.36
N HIS A 361 -1.36 18.31 11.04
CA HIS A 361 -0.37 17.44 11.67
C HIS A 361 0.90 18.26 11.96
N PRO A 362 0.93 19.03 13.07
CA PRO A 362 2.01 19.96 13.38
C PRO A 362 3.34 19.28 13.73
N LYS A 363 3.37 17.95 13.86
CA LYS A 363 4.56 17.14 14.15
C LYS A 363 5.32 16.67 12.91
N LEU A 364 5.03 17.24 11.73
CA LEU A 364 5.76 16.95 10.50
C LEU A 364 7.21 17.46 10.63
N VAL A 365 8.18 16.55 10.68
CA VAL A 365 9.61 16.86 10.84
C VAL A 365 10.42 16.69 9.56
N PHE A 366 9.90 15.94 8.59
CA PHE A 366 10.57 15.67 7.32
C PHE A 366 9.56 15.75 6.18
N THR A 367 9.99 16.29 5.03
CA THR A 367 9.24 16.16 3.79
C THR A 367 10.23 16.17 2.64
N ARG A 368 9.99 15.33 1.64
CA ARG A 368 10.79 15.28 0.43
C ARG A 368 9.89 15.05 -0.77
N SER A 369 10.29 15.63 -1.90
CA SER A 369 9.63 15.41 -3.19
C SER A 369 10.63 14.79 -4.15
N HIS A 370 10.19 13.73 -4.83
CA HIS A 370 10.96 13.02 -5.83
C HIS A 370 10.48 13.35 -7.24
N GLN A 371 11.27 12.99 -8.23
CA GLN A 371 10.96 13.17 -9.66
C GLN A 371 10.61 11.85 -10.36
N GLN A 372 10.67 10.74 -9.64
CA GLN A 372 10.38 9.38 -10.11
C GLN A 372 9.64 8.63 -9.01
N GLY A 373 8.90 7.59 -9.39
CA GLY A 373 8.10 6.75 -8.52
C GLY A 373 6.63 7.14 -8.46
N GLY A 374 5.78 6.14 -8.26
CA GLY A 374 4.35 6.28 -8.04
C GLY A 374 3.92 5.80 -6.67
N HIS A 375 2.80 5.09 -6.66
CA HIS A 375 2.07 4.68 -5.46
C HIS A 375 2.70 3.51 -4.70
N PHE A 376 3.62 2.75 -5.32
CA PHE A 376 4.29 1.59 -4.74
C PHE A 376 5.81 1.81 -4.61
N PRO A 377 6.27 2.87 -3.90
CA PRO A 377 7.67 3.26 -3.90
C PRO A 377 8.64 2.21 -3.35
N GLY A 378 8.17 1.31 -2.46
CA GLY A 378 8.98 0.17 -1.99
C GLY A 378 9.37 -0.83 -3.09
N TYR A 379 8.60 -0.87 -4.18
CA TYR A 379 8.88 -1.66 -5.38
C TYR A 379 9.53 -0.82 -6.49
N GLU A 380 9.00 0.38 -6.72
CA GLU A 380 9.35 1.24 -7.86
C GLU A 380 10.70 1.91 -7.68
N VAL A 381 10.93 2.54 -6.52
CA VAL A 381 12.11 3.36 -6.23
C VAL A 381 12.63 3.06 -4.82
N PRO A 382 13.00 1.79 -4.52
CA PRO A 382 13.31 1.34 -3.17
C PRO A 382 14.47 2.11 -2.52
N ASP A 383 15.46 2.56 -3.31
CA ASP A 383 16.57 3.35 -2.82
C ASP A 383 16.11 4.73 -2.30
N LEU A 384 15.25 5.42 -3.06
CA LEU A 384 14.73 6.74 -2.67
C LEU A 384 13.88 6.65 -1.40
N LEU A 385 13.02 5.65 -1.29
CA LEU A 385 12.23 5.44 -0.08
C LEU A 385 13.10 5.04 1.11
N ALA A 386 14.12 4.19 0.92
CA ALA A 386 15.04 3.81 1.99
C ALA A 386 15.81 5.01 2.54
N GLU A 387 16.27 5.91 1.68
CA GLU A 387 16.91 7.16 2.09
C GLU A 387 16.00 8.04 2.95
N ASP A 388 14.72 8.14 2.58
CA ASP A 388 13.76 8.96 3.30
C ASP A 388 13.43 8.39 4.68
N ILE A 389 13.18 7.07 4.76
CA ILE A 389 12.98 6.35 6.03
C ILE A 389 14.19 6.58 6.95
N ARG A 390 15.42 6.48 6.41
CA ARG A 390 16.66 6.74 7.16
C ARG A 390 16.78 8.20 7.60
N ALA A 391 16.35 9.16 6.78
CA ALA A 391 16.39 10.58 7.14
C ALA A 391 15.48 10.88 8.34
N VAL A 392 14.26 10.33 8.36
CA VAL A 392 13.37 10.42 9.52
C VAL A 392 13.98 9.75 10.74
N ALA A 393 14.46 8.52 10.59
CA ALA A 393 15.06 7.75 11.67
C ALA A 393 16.26 8.47 12.30
N SER A 394 17.14 9.05 11.47
CA SER A 394 18.32 9.80 11.91
C SER A 394 17.93 11.00 12.76
N GLY A 395 16.91 11.75 12.33
CA GLY A 395 16.40 12.90 13.08
C GLY A 395 15.73 12.52 14.42
N GLN A 396 15.31 11.27 14.57
CA GLN A 396 14.59 10.76 15.75
C GLN A 396 15.34 9.68 16.52
N ARG A 397 16.66 9.53 16.31
CA ARG A 397 17.46 8.42 16.85
C ARG A 397 17.33 8.26 18.37
N ALA A 398 17.24 9.37 19.11
CA ALA A 398 17.11 9.37 20.57
C ALA A 398 15.82 8.70 21.09
N LEU A 399 14.83 8.43 20.22
CA LEU A 399 13.60 7.73 20.58
C LEU A 399 13.73 6.19 20.57
N PHE A 400 14.85 5.67 20.05
CA PHE A 400 15.09 4.23 19.85
C PHE A 400 16.35 3.82 20.65
N PRO A 401 16.18 3.44 21.92
CA PRO A 401 17.27 3.03 22.80
C PRO A 401 17.87 1.68 22.44
#